data_AF-A0A1R1B5B3-F1
#
_entry.id   AF-A0A1R1B5B3-F1
#
_cell.length_a   1.000
_cell.length_b   1.000
_cell.length_c   1.000
_cell.angle_alpha   90.00
_cell.angle_beta   90.00
_cell.angle_gamma   90.00
#
_symmetry.space_group_name_H-M   'P 1'
#
loop_
_entity.id
_entity.type
_entity.pdbx_description
1 polymer ?
#
loop_
_entity_poly.entity_id
_entity_poly.type
_entity_poly.pdbx_seq_one_letter_code
_entity_poly.pdbx_strand_id
1 'polypeptide(L)'
;MNNKLMRVLKKLYHHSNNDYDREREVSIYKTATLTPAEQELLHASGWVPNELQYIRHDEIIDKLIKLQTNPFLSWSSVGSAFIAGVGGSYPRGISSLASYHSMIHARAHAYEEAERVLACRVCAFSHSDEGWDNLSYIRYAMHLGNNYSGSSFGAYVDMTEFVKLLEQGPIQPTEKDKQAFSDLLHSLDRAEAAEMPGKYEKRLTAEKIIKGHAGIRRGMLKALAMVGVIPNRILELAPDRWTNMESIINAEFSLDNTKGRSDMEMPWAGWQGSLGVDWSKARAIFGEWVE
;
A
#
# COMPACT_ATOMS: atom_id res chain seq x y z
N MET A 1 -8.63 11.20 8.78
CA MET A 1 -8.06 12.51 9.18
C MET A 1 -9.02 13.63 8.78
N ASN A 2 -9.16 14.70 9.58
CA ASN A 2 -10.08 15.80 9.22
C ASN A 2 -9.48 16.72 8.13
N ASN A 3 -10.35 17.41 7.39
CA ASN A 3 -9.95 18.28 6.27
C ASN A 3 -9.05 19.45 6.68
N LYS A 4 -9.22 19.98 7.90
CA LYS A 4 -8.42 21.10 8.41
C LYS A 4 -6.96 20.67 8.61
N LEU A 5 -6.75 19.54 9.30
CA LEU A 5 -5.42 18.98 9.53
C LEU A 5 -4.76 18.59 8.22
N MET A 6 -5.48 17.95 7.29
CA MET A 6 -4.92 17.63 5.97
C MET A 6 -4.43 18.84 5.19
N ARG A 7 -5.10 20.00 5.31
CA ARG A 7 -4.63 21.24 4.69
C ARG A 7 -3.32 21.74 5.33
N VAL A 8 -3.19 21.63 6.65
CA VAL A 8 -1.95 21.95 7.36
C VAL A 8 -0.82 21.02 6.94
N LEU A 9 -1.07 19.71 6.87
CA LEU A 9 -0.07 18.74 6.43
C LEU A 9 0.35 18.95 4.97
N LYS A 10 -0.57 19.31 4.07
CA LYS A 10 -0.24 19.67 2.68
C LYS A 10 0.70 20.88 2.60
N LYS A 11 0.53 21.86 3.49
CA LYS A 11 1.42 23.02 3.59
C LYS A 11 2.78 22.61 4.16
N LEU A 12 2.79 21.82 5.24
CA LEU A 12 4.00 21.32 5.88
C LEU A 12 4.86 20.46 4.94
N TYR A 13 4.25 19.50 4.25
CA TYR A 13 4.91 18.54 3.36
C TYR A 13 4.97 18.99 1.91
N HIS A 14 4.80 20.29 1.66
CA HIS A 14 5.01 20.83 0.32
C HIS A 14 6.48 20.62 -0.11
N HIS A 15 6.70 20.27 -1.39
CA HIS A 15 8.03 19.90 -1.91
C HIS A 15 9.09 21.00 -1.74
N SER A 16 8.70 22.27 -1.62
CA SER A 16 9.60 23.39 -1.37
C SER A 16 9.80 23.71 0.13
N ASN A 17 9.07 23.05 1.04
CA ASN A 17 9.09 23.34 2.48
C ASN A 17 10.00 22.39 3.28
N ASN A 18 11.19 22.07 2.76
CA ASN A 18 12.16 21.26 3.48
C ASN A 18 13.58 21.77 3.29
N ASP A 19 14.45 21.40 4.22
CA ASP A 19 15.90 21.38 4.02
C ASP A 19 16.33 19.92 3.92
N TYR A 20 17.24 19.61 3.01
CA TYR A 20 17.82 18.28 2.90
C TYR A 20 18.96 18.13 3.91
N ASP A 21 18.78 17.24 4.87
CA ASP A 21 19.82 16.85 5.82
C ASP A 21 20.80 15.91 5.09
N ARG A 22 21.98 16.42 4.73
CA ARG A 22 23.00 15.65 3.99
C ARG A 22 23.64 14.54 4.80
N GLU A 23 23.67 14.65 6.13
CA GLU A 23 24.27 13.62 6.98
C GLU A 23 23.35 12.40 7.08
N ARG A 24 22.04 12.66 7.14
CA ARG A 24 21.02 11.62 7.25
C ARG A 24 20.40 11.22 5.91
N GLU A 25 20.67 11.97 4.85
CA GLU A 25 20.09 11.81 3.52
C GLU A 25 18.55 11.87 3.49
N VAL A 26 17.96 12.72 4.35
CA VAL A 26 16.51 12.83 4.52
C VAL A 26 16.04 14.28 4.49
N SER A 27 14.84 14.53 3.96
CA SER A 27 14.20 15.84 4.00
C SER A 27 13.61 16.15 5.38
N ILE A 28 13.98 17.32 5.91
CA ILE A 28 13.47 17.88 7.17
C ILE A 28 12.52 19.03 6.86
N TYR A 29 11.25 18.86 7.24
CA TYR A 29 10.20 19.83 6.93
C TYR A 29 10.13 20.96 7.96
N LYS A 30 9.96 22.19 7.48
CA LYS A 30 9.99 23.40 8.31
C LYS A 30 8.63 23.62 8.95
N THR A 31 8.52 23.43 10.26
CA THR A 31 7.29 23.70 11.03
C THR A 31 7.03 25.20 11.21
N ALA A 32 8.08 26.02 11.18
CA ALA A 32 8.00 27.48 11.33
C ALA A 32 7.21 28.17 10.20
N THR A 33 6.96 27.50 9.07
CA THR A 33 6.11 28.05 7.99
C THR A 33 4.61 27.95 8.29
N LEU A 34 4.23 27.19 9.33
CA LEU A 34 2.87 27.09 9.83
C LEU A 34 2.55 28.28 10.74
N THR A 35 1.34 28.81 10.65
CA THR A 35 0.83 29.84 11.58
C THR A 35 0.65 29.28 12.99
N PRO A 36 0.59 30.11 14.05
CA PRO A 36 0.38 29.62 15.42
C PRO A 36 -0.84 28.72 15.58
N ALA A 37 -1.97 29.04 14.93
CA ALA A 37 -3.18 28.22 14.96
C ALA A 37 -3.01 26.88 14.23
N GLU A 38 -2.19 26.83 13.17
CA GLU A 38 -1.88 25.60 12.46
C GLU A 38 -0.93 24.71 13.27
N GLN A 39 0.04 25.30 13.97
CA GLN A 39 0.93 24.57 14.88
C GLN A 39 0.15 23.98 16.06
N GLU A 40 -0.76 24.75 16.66
CA GLU A 40 -1.64 24.26 17.72
C GLU A 40 -2.52 23.10 17.24
N LEU A 41 -3.08 23.20 16.03
CA LEU A 41 -3.85 22.11 15.43
C LEU A 41 -2.99 20.85 15.22
N LEU A 42 -1.74 21.01 14.76
CA LEU A 42 -0.81 19.90 14.57
C LEU A 42 -0.53 19.21 15.92
N HIS A 43 -0.21 19.99 16.95
CA HIS A 43 0.06 19.51 18.30
C HIS A 43 -1.16 18.81 18.92
N ALA A 44 -2.34 19.44 18.86
CA ALA A 44 -3.59 18.86 19.36
C ALA A 44 -3.99 17.56 18.66
N SER A 45 -3.53 17.35 17.42
CA SER A 45 -3.75 16.08 16.70
C SER A 45 -2.76 14.98 17.07
N GLY A 46 -1.74 15.28 17.88
CA GLY A 46 -0.65 14.36 18.20
C GLY A 46 0.29 14.09 17.01
N TRP A 47 0.23 14.90 15.96
CA TRP A 47 1.09 14.72 14.79
C TRP A 47 2.50 15.25 15.09
N VAL A 48 3.48 14.35 15.06
CA VAL A 48 4.89 14.69 15.23
C VAL A 48 5.50 14.94 13.85
N PRO A 49 5.86 16.19 13.49
CA PRO A 49 6.57 16.45 12.24
C PRO A 49 8.01 15.93 12.33
N ASN A 50 8.55 15.41 11.21
CA ASN A 50 9.92 14.87 11.13
C ASN A 50 10.20 13.76 12.17
N GLU A 51 9.29 12.81 12.33
CA GLU A 51 9.57 11.57 13.07
C GLU A 51 10.54 10.74 12.22
N LEU A 52 11.84 10.95 12.45
CA LEU A 52 12.91 10.24 11.76
C LEU A 52 13.17 8.89 12.42
N GLN A 53 13.39 7.87 11.62
CA GLN A 53 13.84 6.58 12.11
C GLN A 53 14.96 6.06 11.24
N TYR A 54 15.98 5.51 11.88
CA TYR A 54 16.96 4.69 11.18
C TYR A 54 16.37 3.30 10.91
N ILE A 55 16.53 2.82 9.69
CA ILE A 55 15.93 1.60 9.17
C ILE A 55 17.05 0.62 8.90
N ARG A 56 16.88 -0.61 9.39
CA ARG A 56 17.74 -1.75 9.08
C ARG A 56 16.86 -2.95 8.77
N HIS A 57 17.33 -3.81 7.87
CA HIS A 57 16.60 -4.99 7.42
C HIS A 57 16.08 -5.84 8.57
N ASP A 58 16.97 -6.37 9.41
CA ASP A 58 16.58 -7.31 10.47
C ASP A 58 15.66 -6.64 11.49
N GLU A 59 15.93 -5.37 11.83
CA GLU A 59 15.13 -4.62 12.79
C GLU A 59 13.71 -4.36 12.29
N ILE A 60 13.52 -4.10 10.99
CA ILE A 60 12.19 -3.84 10.44
C ILE A 60 11.38 -5.12 10.33
N ILE A 61 12.03 -6.24 9.99
CA ILE A 61 11.40 -7.56 9.96
C ILE A 61 10.98 -7.97 11.38
N ASP A 62 11.85 -7.80 12.38
CA ASP A 62 11.51 -8.06 13.78
C ASP A 62 10.32 -7.21 14.27
N LYS A 63 10.28 -5.95 13.85
CA LYS A 63 9.17 -5.03 14.17
C LYS A 63 7.86 -5.49 13.53
N LEU A 64 7.88 -5.96 12.28
CA LEU A 64 6.70 -6.54 11.63
C LEU A 64 6.24 -7.82 12.32
N ILE A 65 7.16 -8.73 12.66
CA ILE A 65 6.85 -9.98 13.37
C ILE A 65 6.14 -9.69 14.70
N LYS A 66 6.61 -8.71 15.46
CA LYS A 66 5.98 -8.30 16.73
C LYS A 66 4.53 -7.84 16.56
N LEU A 67 4.18 -7.24 15.41
CA LEU A 67 2.82 -6.78 15.11
C LEU A 67 1.84 -7.92 14.79
N GLN A 68 2.31 -9.12 14.44
CA GLN A 68 1.45 -10.25 14.06
C GLN A 68 0.48 -10.69 15.16
N THR A 69 0.81 -10.38 16.41
CA THR A 69 -0.02 -10.72 17.58
C THR A 69 -0.95 -9.58 18.01
N ASN A 70 -0.97 -8.45 17.29
CA ASN A 70 -1.79 -7.31 17.66
C ASN A 70 -3.29 -7.60 17.40
N PRO A 71 -4.16 -7.49 18.41
CA PRO A 71 -5.56 -7.90 18.31
C PRO A 71 -6.42 -7.01 17.39
N PHE A 72 -5.96 -5.81 17.04
CA PHE A 72 -6.67 -4.92 16.11
C PHE A 72 -6.43 -5.31 14.65
N LEU A 73 -5.36 -6.04 14.35
CA LEU A 73 -4.97 -6.39 12.99
C LEU A 73 -5.56 -7.74 12.60
N SER A 74 -6.46 -7.73 11.62
CA SER A 74 -7.14 -8.91 11.09
C SER A 74 -7.52 -8.68 9.63
N TRP A 75 -7.76 -9.73 8.86
CA TRP A 75 -8.29 -9.61 7.48
C TRP A 75 -9.58 -8.79 7.41
N SER A 76 -10.46 -8.90 8.41
CA SER A 76 -11.70 -8.13 8.47
C SER A 76 -11.45 -6.63 8.68
N SER A 77 -10.58 -6.26 9.62
CA SER A 77 -10.28 -4.85 9.88
C SER A 77 -9.53 -4.19 8.71
N VAL A 78 -8.56 -4.89 8.10
CA VAL A 78 -7.84 -4.35 6.93
C VAL A 78 -8.69 -4.37 5.67
N GLY A 79 -9.53 -5.39 5.48
CA GLY A 79 -10.46 -5.47 4.35
C GLY A 79 -11.48 -4.33 4.37
N SER A 80 -12.03 -4.03 5.55
CA SER A 80 -12.96 -2.90 5.74
C SER A 80 -12.32 -1.57 5.37
N ALA A 81 -11.09 -1.33 5.84
CA ALA A 81 -10.36 -0.11 5.51
C ALA A 81 -9.97 -0.05 4.02
N PHE A 82 -9.56 -1.17 3.42
CA PHE A 82 -9.24 -1.24 2.01
C PHE A 82 -10.45 -0.89 1.14
N ILE A 83 -11.63 -1.43 1.42
CA ILE A 83 -12.88 -1.09 0.71
C ILE A 83 -13.16 0.41 0.83
N ALA A 84 -13.07 0.97 2.04
CA ALA A 84 -13.23 2.41 2.27
C ALA A 84 -12.18 3.25 1.50
N GLY A 85 -10.97 2.71 1.31
CA GLY A 85 -9.93 3.28 0.46
C GLY A 85 -10.27 3.26 -1.02
N VAL A 86 -10.81 2.14 -1.52
CA VAL A 86 -11.25 1.98 -2.93
C VAL A 86 -12.38 2.95 -3.27
N GLY A 87 -13.39 3.06 -2.42
CA GLY A 87 -14.50 4.00 -2.60
C GLY A 87 -14.15 5.47 -2.36
N GLY A 88 -13.05 5.71 -1.65
CA GLY A 88 -12.46 7.02 -1.42
C GLY A 88 -12.99 7.76 -0.20
N SER A 89 -13.80 7.13 0.66
CA SER A 89 -14.14 7.69 1.97
C SER A 89 -12.95 7.67 2.94
N TYR A 90 -12.00 6.75 2.73
CA TYR A 90 -10.82 6.59 3.56
C TYR A 90 -9.56 6.25 2.74
N PRO A 91 -8.98 7.22 1.98
CA PRO A 91 -7.90 6.96 1.02
C PRO A 91 -6.69 6.20 1.58
N ARG A 92 -6.34 6.43 2.86
CA ARG A 92 -5.27 5.69 3.54
C ARG A 92 -5.44 4.18 3.46
N GLY A 93 -6.68 3.69 3.47
CA GLY A 93 -6.99 2.27 3.51
C GLY A 93 -6.41 1.47 2.35
N ILE A 94 -6.01 2.12 1.25
CA ILE A 94 -5.43 1.48 0.07
C ILE A 94 -4.20 0.63 0.40
N SER A 95 -3.33 1.08 1.30
CA SER A 95 -2.14 0.29 1.67
C SER A 95 -2.44 -0.88 2.59
N SER A 96 -3.52 -0.80 3.36
CA SER A 96 -3.75 -1.69 4.51
C SER A 96 -3.74 -3.18 4.15
N LEU A 97 -4.33 -3.54 3.00
CA LEU A 97 -4.44 -4.93 2.55
C LEU A 97 -3.08 -5.58 2.31
N ALA A 98 -2.24 -4.96 1.49
CA ALA A 98 -0.93 -5.53 1.15
C ALA A 98 0.09 -5.34 2.29
N SER A 99 0.01 -4.24 3.05
CA SER A 99 0.85 -4.06 4.23
C SER A 99 0.58 -5.14 5.29
N TYR A 100 -0.70 -5.49 5.50
CA TYR A 100 -1.08 -6.55 6.41
C TYR A 100 -0.63 -7.92 5.91
N HIS A 101 -0.81 -8.22 4.61
CA HIS A 101 -0.30 -9.45 4.01
C HIS A 101 1.21 -9.59 4.21
N SER A 102 2.00 -8.55 3.92
CA SER A 102 3.45 -8.55 4.19
C SER A 102 3.76 -8.77 5.68
N MET A 103 2.98 -8.14 6.58
CA MET A 103 3.20 -8.23 8.03
C MET A 103 2.92 -9.63 8.58
N ILE A 104 1.78 -10.26 8.25
CA ILE A 104 1.42 -11.59 8.77
C ILE A 104 2.35 -12.70 8.26
N HIS A 105 3.01 -12.45 7.13
CA HIS A 105 3.95 -13.37 6.50
C HIS A 105 5.42 -13.06 6.82
N ALA A 106 5.69 -11.98 7.56
CA ALA A 106 7.05 -11.66 7.97
C ALA A 106 7.63 -12.81 8.82
N ARG A 107 8.84 -13.25 8.48
CA ARG A 107 9.58 -14.28 9.21
C ARG A 107 11.02 -13.82 9.33
N ALA A 108 11.69 -14.21 10.41
CA ALA A 108 13.11 -13.92 10.57
C ALA A 108 13.89 -14.58 9.43
N HIS A 109 14.71 -13.78 8.75
CA HIS A 109 15.62 -14.20 7.69
C HIS A 109 16.77 -13.19 7.62
N ALA A 110 17.92 -13.62 7.13
CA ALA A 110 19.02 -12.71 6.85
C ALA A 110 18.70 -11.89 5.60
N TYR A 111 19.31 -10.71 5.47
CA TYR A 111 19.32 -10.02 4.19
C TYR A 111 20.07 -10.88 3.17
N GLU A 112 19.39 -11.22 2.07
CA GLU A 112 19.94 -12.00 0.98
C GLU A 112 19.58 -11.31 -0.33
N GLU A 113 20.56 -10.75 -1.02
CA GLU A 113 20.33 -9.98 -2.25
C GLU A 113 19.74 -10.87 -3.37
N ALA A 114 18.77 -10.32 -4.09
CA ALA A 114 18.18 -10.94 -5.27
C ALA A 114 19.15 -10.91 -6.46
N GLU A 115 19.02 -11.86 -7.38
CA GLU A 115 19.99 -12.00 -8.49
C GLU A 115 20.00 -10.77 -9.42
N ARG A 116 18.86 -10.09 -9.55
CA ARG A 116 18.63 -9.08 -10.60
C ARG A 116 18.33 -7.68 -10.09
N VAL A 117 18.17 -7.48 -8.79
CA VAL A 117 17.86 -6.18 -8.18
C VAL A 117 18.56 -6.02 -6.84
N LEU A 118 18.84 -4.79 -6.45
CA LEU A 118 19.51 -4.43 -5.18
C LEU A 118 18.52 -4.45 -3.99
N ALA A 119 17.86 -5.57 -3.78
CA ALA A 119 16.91 -5.77 -2.68
C ALA A 119 16.94 -7.20 -2.16
N CYS A 120 16.43 -7.39 -0.95
CA CYS A 120 16.30 -8.70 -0.33
C CYS A 120 15.34 -9.58 -1.15
N ARG A 121 15.85 -10.75 -1.56
CA ARG A 121 15.16 -11.76 -2.35
C ARG A 121 13.95 -12.38 -1.65
N VAL A 122 13.83 -12.20 -0.34
CA VAL A 122 12.71 -12.71 0.47
C VAL A 122 11.64 -11.63 0.64
N CYS A 123 11.98 -10.48 1.20
CA CYS A 123 11.02 -9.46 1.69
C CYS A 123 11.00 -8.15 0.90
N ALA A 124 11.76 -8.05 -0.20
CA ALA A 124 11.86 -6.86 -1.04
C ALA A 124 12.46 -5.61 -0.38
N PHE A 125 13.05 -5.72 0.82
CA PHE A 125 13.76 -4.60 1.44
C PHE A 125 14.96 -4.19 0.57
N SER A 126 15.00 -2.95 0.09
CA SER A 126 16.14 -2.46 -0.70
C SER A 126 17.32 -2.12 0.21
N HIS A 127 18.55 -2.40 -0.22
CA HIS A 127 19.71 -1.89 0.51
C HIS A 127 19.74 -0.35 0.53
N SER A 128 19.16 0.29 -0.49
CA SER A 128 18.97 1.75 -0.50
C SER A 128 17.97 2.25 0.56
N ASP A 129 17.17 1.36 1.15
CA ASP A 129 16.23 1.71 2.21
C ASP A 129 16.91 1.61 3.60
N GLU A 130 18.14 1.12 3.70
CA GLU A 130 18.92 1.17 4.93
C GLU A 130 19.46 2.59 5.15
N GLY A 131 18.98 3.25 6.20
CA GLY A 131 19.26 4.67 6.41
C GLY A 131 18.19 5.37 7.22
N TRP A 132 18.23 6.70 7.24
CA TRP A 132 17.18 7.51 7.87
C TRP A 132 16.05 7.77 6.90
N ASP A 133 14.82 7.66 7.38
CA ASP A 133 13.63 8.12 6.65
C ASP A 133 12.64 8.83 7.58
N ASN A 134 11.69 9.55 6.98
CA ASN A 134 10.71 10.40 7.65
C ASN A 134 9.33 9.71 7.69
N LEU A 135 9.02 9.06 8.82
CA LEU A 135 7.79 8.30 9.01
C LEU A 135 6.56 9.18 8.84
N SER A 136 6.63 10.41 9.35
CA SER A 136 5.52 11.35 9.30
C SER A 136 5.18 11.69 7.85
N TYR A 137 6.17 11.83 6.97
CA TYR A 137 5.91 12.05 5.55
C TYR A 137 5.20 10.84 4.91
N ILE A 138 5.68 9.62 5.19
CA ILE A 138 5.06 8.39 4.67
C ILE A 138 3.59 8.28 5.12
N ARG A 139 3.32 8.47 6.42
CA ARG A 139 1.95 8.48 6.96
C ARG A 139 1.09 9.53 6.25
N TYR A 140 1.61 10.75 6.08
CA TYR A 140 0.91 11.81 5.35
C TYR A 140 0.59 11.38 3.91
N ALA A 141 1.57 10.80 3.21
CA ALA A 141 1.39 10.34 1.84
C ALA A 141 0.34 9.22 1.75
N MET A 142 0.27 8.32 2.73
CA MET A 142 -0.81 7.32 2.84
C MET A 142 -2.17 8.01 3.02
N HIS A 143 -2.31 9.06 3.84
CA HIS A 143 -3.56 9.82 3.96
C HIS A 143 -4.00 10.52 2.65
N LEU A 144 -3.09 10.67 1.68
CA LEU A 144 -3.42 11.10 0.31
C LEU A 144 -3.82 9.95 -0.63
N GLY A 145 -3.72 8.70 -0.17
CA GLY A 145 -4.02 7.49 -0.93
C GLY A 145 -2.81 6.87 -1.63
N ASN A 146 -1.58 7.30 -1.34
CA ASN A 146 -0.39 6.66 -1.89
C ASN A 146 -0.20 5.27 -1.28
N ASN A 147 0.18 4.30 -2.12
CA ASN A 147 0.46 2.96 -1.64
C ASN A 147 1.94 2.79 -1.25
N TYR A 148 2.20 2.47 0.01
CA TYR A 148 3.53 2.18 0.56
C TYR A 148 3.73 0.72 0.97
N SER A 149 2.81 -0.18 0.64
CA SER A 149 2.90 -1.60 0.99
C SER A 149 4.02 -2.37 0.25
N GLY A 150 4.72 -1.72 -0.68
CA GLY A 150 5.75 -2.34 -1.53
C GLY A 150 7.09 -2.56 -0.84
N SER A 151 7.31 -1.99 0.36
CA SER A 151 8.51 -2.23 1.15
C SER A 151 8.15 -2.66 2.57
N SER A 152 9.05 -3.41 3.21
CA SER A 152 8.88 -3.84 4.61
C SER A 152 8.77 -2.65 5.57
N PHE A 153 9.49 -1.55 5.29
CA PHE A 153 9.39 -0.33 6.08
C PHE A 153 8.04 0.38 5.89
N GLY A 154 7.58 0.55 4.65
CA GLY A 154 6.27 1.14 4.38
C GLY A 154 5.12 0.33 5.01
N ALA A 155 5.19 -1.00 4.95
CA ALA A 155 4.25 -1.88 5.63
C ALA A 155 4.25 -1.70 7.16
N TYR A 156 5.43 -1.57 7.77
CA TYR A 156 5.53 -1.30 9.21
C TYR A 156 4.94 0.06 9.59
N VAL A 157 5.25 1.12 8.83
CA VAL A 157 4.71 2.47 9.08
C VAL A 157 3.19 2.46 8.96
N ASP A 158 2.65 1.77 7.95
CA ASP A 158 1.21 1.60 7.79
C ASP A 158 0.59 0.88 8.98
N MET A 159 1.07 -0.33 9.30
CA MET A 159 0.47 -1.15 10.36
C MET A 159 0.54 -0.49 11.74
N THR A 160 1.64 0.19 12.07
CA THR A 160 1.75 0.92 13.35
C THR A 160 0.80 2.10 13.45
N GLU A 161 0.60 2.87 12.38
CA GLU A 161 -0.42 3.92 12.38
C GLU A 161 -1.84 3.31 12.36
N PHE A 162 -2.03 2.17 11.71
CA PHE A 162 -3.33 1.51 11.59
C PHE A 162 -3.85 1.08 12.96
N VAL A 163 -2.99 0.46 13.77
CA VAL A 163 -3.30 0.10 15.16
C VAL A 163 -3.80 1.31 15.95
N LYS A 164 -3.06 2.42 15.94
CA LYS A 164 -3.45 3.66 16.67
C LYS A 164 -4.81 4.21 16.24
N LEU A 165 -5.17 4.01 14.97
CA LEU A 165 -6.44 4.47 14.43
C LEU A 165 -7.58 3.51 14.76
N LEU A 166 -7.33 2.20 14.76
CA LEU A 166 -8.31 1.19 15.17
C LEU A 166 -8.59 1.22 16.67
N GLU A 167 -7.63 1.64 17.49
CA GLU A 167 -7.84 1.93 18.92
C GLU A 167 -8.90 3.02 19.16
N GLN A 168 -9.09 3.93 18.19
CA GLN A 168 -10.11 4.99 18.26
C GLN A 168 -11.48 4.53 17.76
N GLY A 169 -11.53 3.39 17.06
CA GLY A 169 -12.76 2.79 16.54
C GLY A 169 -12.54 2.05 15.22
N PRO A 170 -13.45 1.12 14.87
CA PRO A 170 -13.35 0.37 13.62
C PRO A 170 -13.58 1.29 12.42
N ILE A 171 -12.84 1.04 11.35
CA ILE A 171 -13.05 1.72 10.07
C ILE A 171 -14.11 0.95 9.31
N GLN A 172 -15.23 1.59 9.01
CA GLN A 172 -16.37 0.98 8.32
C GLN A 172 -16.55 1.60 6.93
N PRO A 173 -16.58 0.79 5.85
CA PRO A 173 -16.88 1.31 4.52
C PRO A 173 -18.34 1.77 4.45
N THR A 174 -18.57 2.87 3.73
CA THR A 174 -19.93 3.32 3.39
C THR A 174 -20.52 2.44 2.29
N GLU A 175 -21.85 2.49 2.08
CA GLU A 175 -22.49 1.78 0.96
C GLU A 175 -21.92 2.17 -0.40
N LYS A 176 -21.51 3.44 -0.57
CA LYS A 176 -20.84 3.88 -1.80
C LYS A 176 -19.47 3.24 -1.98
N ASP A 177 -18.76 2.98 -0.88
CA ASP A 177 -17.45 2.33 -0.95
C ASP A 177 -17.60 0.85 -1.30
N LYS A 178 -18.57 0.17 -0.70
CA LYS A 178 -18.91 -1.22 -1.01
C LYS A 178 -19.32 -1.37 -2.47
N GLN A 179 -20.19 -0.48 -2.97
CA GLN A 179 -20.61 -0.49 -4.38
C GLN A 179 -19.41 -0.27 -5.33
N ALA A 180 -18.57 0.74 -5.07
CA ALA A 180 -17.40 1.00 -5.91
C ALA A 180 -16.41 -0.18 -5.92
N PHE A 181 -16.26 -0.86 -4.78
CA PHE A 181 -15.44 -2.05 -4.69
C PHE A 181 -16.03 -3.24 -5.46
N SER A 182 -17.33 -3.48 -5.31
CA SER A 182 -18.05 -4.51 -6.08
C SER A 182 -17.95 -4.24 -7.58
N ASP A 183 -18.23 -3.01 -8.02
CA ASP A 183 -18.11 -2.59 -9.42
C ASP A 183 -16.70 -2.79 -9.97
N LEU A 184 -15.66 -2.57 -9.15
CA LEU A 184 -14.26 -2.79 -9.54
C LEU A 184 -14.00 -4.28 -9.81
N LEU A 185 -14.43 -5.18 -8.92
CA LEU A 185 -14.24 -6.61 -9.09
C LEU A 185 -15.03 -7.13 -10.30
N HIS A 186 -16.30 -6.74 -10.45
CA HIS A 186 -17.11 -7.09 -11.62
C HIS A 186 -16.54 -6.51 -12.93
N SER A 187 -15.92 -5.34 -12.88
CA SER A 187 -15.23 -4.74 -14.05
C SER A 187 -13.98 -5.55 -14.46
N LEU A 188 -13.24 -6.11 -13.51
CA LEU A 188 -12.14 -7.04 -13.79
C LEU A 188 -12.66 -8.36 -14.36
N ASP A 189 -13.72 -8.91 -13.78
CA ASP A 189 -14.23 -10.24 -14.13
C ASP A 189 -14.86 -10.29 -15.53
N ARG A 190 -15.45 -9.18 -15.99
CA ARG A 190 -16.02 -9.06 -17.34
C ARG A 190 -15.01 -8.65 -18.42
N ALA A 191 -13.72 -8.63 -18.11
CA ALA A 191 -12.68 -8.24 -19.05
C ALA A 191 -12.66 -9.15 -20.30
N GLU A 192 -12.33 -8.59 -21.46
CA GLU A 192 -12.11 -9.41 -22.66
C GLU A 192 -10.93 -10.37 -22.41
N ALA A 193 -11.00 -11.60 -22.93
CA ALA A 193 -10.00 -12.64 -22.65
C ALA A 193 -8.53 -12.22 -22.94
N ALA A 194 -8.31 -11.35 -23.92
CA ALA A 194 -6.99 -10.82 -24.29
C ALA A 194 -6.69 -9.42 -23.71
N GLU A 195 -7.55 -8.88 -22.85
CA GLU A 195 -7.32 -7.59 -22.21
C GLU A 195 -6.13 -7.68 -21.24
N MET A 196 -5.11 -6.86 -21.51
CA MET A 196 -3.90 -6.77 -20.69
C MET A 196 -4.03 -5.62 -19.66
N PRO A 197 -3.27 -5.63 -18.56
CA PRO A 197 -3.34 -4.63 -17.49
C PRO A 197 -3.35 -3.18 -17.97
N GLY A 198 -2.52 -2.82 -18.95
CA GLY A 198 -2.46 -1.45 -19.48
C GLY A 198 -3.71 -1.03 -20.28
N LYS A 199 -4.41 -1.97 -20.92
CA LYS A 199 -5.71 -1.71 -21.57
C LYS A 199 -6.80 -1.58 -20.51
N TYR A 200 -6.76 -2.45 -19.49
CA TYR A 200 -7.68 -2.38 -18.36
C TYR A 200 -7.57 -1.05 -17.59
N GLU A 201 -6.35 -0.57 -17.28
CA GLU A 201 -6.16 0.72 -16.59
C GLU A 201 -6.78 1.91 -17.37
N LYS A 202 -6.76 1.87 -18.70
CA LYS A 202 -7.44 2.85 -19.56
C LYS A 202 -8.96 2.72 -19.45
N ARG A 203 -9.49 1.49 -19.52
CA ARG A 203 -10.94 1.22 -19.37
C ARG A 203 -11.44 1.65 -18.00
N LEU A 204 -10.75 1.27 -16.92
CA LEU A 204 -11.07 1.65 -15.55
C LEU A 204 -11.10 3.18 -15.37
N THR A 205 -10.19 3.90 -16.03
CA THR A 205 -10.18 5.37 -16.04
C THR A 205 -11.42 5.95 -16.76
N ALA A 206 -11.85 5.32 -17.86
CA ALA A 206 -13.03 5.75 -18.61
C ALA A 206 -14.35 5.43 -17.87
N GLU A 207 -14.43 4.28 -17.20
CA GLU A 207 -15.60 3.84 -16.44
C GLU A 207 -15.81 4.65 -15.15
N LYS A 208 -14.76 5.29 -14.61
CA LYS A 208 -14.81 6.14 -13.40
C LYS A 208 -15.38 5.44 -12.16
N ILE A 209 -15.18 4.12 -12.07
CA ILE A 209 -15.64 3.29 -10.93
C ILE A 209 -14.98 3.76 -9.63
N ILE A 210 -13.65 3.96 -9.67
CA ILE A 210 -12.84 4.34 -8.52
C ILE A 210 -12.17 5.69 -8.73
N LYS A 211 -11.94 6.42 -7.64
CA LYS A 211 -11.32 7.76 -7.65
C LYS A 211 -9.79 7.67 -7.55
N GLY A 212 -9.12 8.79 -7.84
CA GLY A 212 -7.67 8.94 -7.71
C GLY A 212 -6.96 9.12 -9.05
N HIS A 213 -5.65 9.31 -9.03
CA HIS A 213 -4.81 9.29 -10.24
C HIS A 213 -4.34 7.87 -10.56
N ALA A 214 -3.60 7.69 -11.67
CA ALA A 214 -3.15 6.38 -12.13
C ALA A 214 -2.39 5.58 -11.06
N GLY A 215 -1.45 6.22 -10.35
CA GLY A 215 -0.72 5.60 -9.25
C GLY A 215 -1.60 5.05 -8.12
N ILE A 216 -2.64 5.80 -7.71
CA ILE A 216 -3.60 5.34 -6.68
C ILE A 216 -4.37 4.10 -7.15
N ARG A 217 -4.91 4.15 -8.37
CA ARG A 217 -5.64 3.00 -8.95
C ARG A 217 -4.75 1.77 -9.06
N ARG A 218 -3.51 1.95 -9.51
CA ARG A 218 -2.52 0.87 -9.59
C ARG A 218 -2.17 0.32 -8.22
N GLY A 219 -2.08 1.17 -7.20
CA GLY A 219 -1.88 0.74 -5.81
C GLY A 219 -2.97 -0.25 -5.36
N MET A 220 -4.24 0.04 -5.66
CA MET A 220 -5.36 -0.86 -5.36
C MET A 220 -5.27 -2.18 -6.11
N LEU A 221 -4.98 -2.14 -7.42
CA LEU A 221 -4.83 -3.34 -8.25
C LEU A 221 -3.66 -4.22 -7.80
N LYS A 222 -2.53 -3.60 -7.45
CA LYS A 222 -1.38 -4.32 -6.88
C LYS A 222 -1.72 -4.98 -5.55
N ALA A 223 -2.45 -4.29 -4.67
CA ALA A 223 -2.83 -4.86 -3.39
C ALA A 223 -3.73 -6.08 -3.55
N LEU A 224 -4.73 -6.02 -4.44
CA LEU A 224 -5.59 -7.17 -4.77
C LEU A 224 -4.84 -8.31 -5.44
N ALA A 225 -3.88 -7.99 -6.31
CA ALA A 225 -3.03 -9.01 -6.95
C ALA A 225 -2.11 -9.70 -5.94
N MET A 226 -1.53 -8.96 -4.98
CA MET A 226 -0.63 -9.52 -3.96
C MET A 226 -1.31 -10.60 -3.12
N VAL A 227 -2.58 -10.39 -2.76
CA VAL A 227 -3.38 -11.38 -2.01
C VAL A 227 -4.05 -12.41 -2.92
N GLY A 228 -3.81 -12.36 -4.24
CA GLY A 228 -4.31 -13.31 -5.23
C GLY A 228 -5.78 -13.15 -5.62
N VAL A 229 -6.46 -12.09 -5.18
CA VAL A 229 -7.85 -11.79 -5.61
C VAL A 229 -7.87 -11.45 -7.10
N ILE A 230 -6.85 -10.71 -7.55
CA ILE A 230 -6.53 -10.62 -8.97
C ILE A 230 -5.53 -11.73 -9.28
N PRO A 231 -5.90 -12.76 -10.07
CA PRO A 231 -4.99 -13.86 -10.37
C PRO A 231 -3.82 -13.41 -11.25
N ASN A 232 -2.76 -14.22 -11.25
CA ASN A 232 -1.57 -14.00 -12.06
C ASN A 232 -1.28 -15.27 -12.88
N ARG A 233 -0.90 -15.11 -14.15
CA ARG A 233 -0.66 -16.24 -15.06
C ARG A 233 0.64 -17.00 -14.83
N ILE A 234 1.54 -16.44 -14.02
CA ILE A 234 2.88 -17.01 -13.74
C ILE A 234 3.03 -17.35 -12.25
N LEU A 235 2.50 -16.50 -11.38
CA LEU A 235 2.65 -16.63 -9.92
C LEU A 235 1.37 -17.14 -9.27
N GLU A 236 1.55 -18.06 -8.34
CA GLU A 236 0.48 -18.44 -7.42
C GLU A 236 0.50 -17.51 -6.19
N LEU A 237 -0.46 -16.60 -6.12
CA LEU A 237 -0.62 -15.65 -5.02
C LEU A 237 -1.86 -16.04 -4.20
N ALA A 238 -1.81 -15.89 -2.88
CA ALA A 238 -2.93 -16.18 -1.99
C ALA A 238 -2.78 -15.44 -0.65
N PRO A 239 -3.88 -15.21 0.09
CA PRO A 239 -3.82 -14.52 1.38
C PRO A 239 -3.03 -15.29 2.44
N ASP A 240 -3.04 -16.62 2.40
CA ASP A 240 -2.47 -17.50 3.41
C ASP A 240 -1.01 -17.92 3.14
N ARG A 241 -0.37 -17.37 2.11
CA ARG A 241 1.04 -17.63 1.80
C ARG A 241 1.81 -16.39 1.39
N TRP A 242 3.12 -16.46 1.59
CA TRP A 242 4.09 -15.52 1.06
C TRP A 242 4.64 -15.98 -0.29
N THR A 243 4.87 -15.04 -1.20
CA THR A 243 5.65 -15.26 -2.41
C THR A 243 6.93 -14.43 -2.30
N ASN A 244 8.08 -15.10 -2.30
CA ASN A 244 9.37 -14.43 -2.20
C ASN A 244 9.56 -13.42 -3.34
N MET A 245 10.22 -12.30 -3.02
CA MET A 245 10.51 -11.26 -4.01
C MET A 245 11.29 -11.80 -5.22
N GLU A 246 12.21 -12.75 -5.02
CA GLU A 246 12.93 -13.44 -6.10
C GLU A 246 11.97 -14.05 -7.13
N SER A 247 10.91 -14.71 -6.66
CA SER A 247 9.91 -15.30 -7.54
C SER A 247 9.14 -14.23 -8.29
N ILE A 248 8.80 -13.13 -7.63
CA ILE A 248 8.11 -11.97 -8.23
C ILE A 248 8.97 -11.36 -9.34
N ILE A 249 10.25 -11.13 -9.08
CA ILE A 249 11.22 -10.58 -10.04
C ILE A 249 11.39 -11.53 -11.22
N ASN A 250 11.63 -12.81 -10.96
CA ASN A 250 11.83 -13.78 -12.04
C ASN A 250 10.60 -13.92 -12.94
N ALA A 251 9.41 -13.85 -12.35
CA ALA A 251 8.17 -13.79 -13.12
C ALA A 251 8.07 -12.51 -13.96
N GLU A 252 8.50 -11.35 -13.44
CA GLU A 252 8.54 -10.10 -14.20
C GLU A 252 9.39 -10.23 -15.48
N PHE A 253 10.55 -10.88 -15.41
CA PHE A 253 11.42 -11.09 -16.56
C PHE A 253 10.87 -12.07 -17.60
N SER A 254 9.91 -12.92 -17.21
CA SER A 254 9.22 -13.82 -18.14
C SER A 254 8.09 -13.13 -18.92
N LEU A 255 7.74 -11.89 -18.56
CA LEU A 255 6.71 -11.11 -19.20
C LEU A 255 7.28 -10.19 -20.29
N ASP A 256 6.60 -10.12 -21.43
CA ASP A 256 6.97 -9.19 -22.50
C ASP A 256 6.41 -7.77 -22.27
N ASN A 257 5.36 -7.62 -21.45
CA ASN A 257 4.70 -6.35 -21.17
C ASN A 257 5.35 -5.50 -20.07
N THR A 258 6.38 -6.02 -19.41
CA THR A 258 7.11 -5.39 -18.28
C THR A 258 8.47 -4.82 -18.69
N LYS A 259 9.08 -5.33 -19.77
CA LYS A 259 10.44 -4.96 -20.22
C LYS A 259 10.56 -3.45 -20.45
N GLY A 260 11.33 -2.78 -19.58
CA GLY A 260 11.63 -1.34 -19.67
C GLY A 260 10.49 -0.41 -19.24
N ARG A 261 9.44 -0.93 -18.59
CA ARG A 261 8.25 -0.16 -18.20
C ARG A 261 8.11 -0.06 -16.69
N SER A 262 8.36 1.12 -16.15
CA SER A 262 8.13 1.41 -14.73
C SER A 262 6.65 1.47 -14.34
N ASP A 263 5.75 1.56 -15.32
CA ASP A 263 4.31 1.65 -15.06
C ASP A 263 3.60 0.29 -14.98
N MET A 264 4.29 -0.80 -15.33
CA MET A 264 3.73 -2.16 -15.38
C MET A 264 4.50 -3.09 -14.44
N GLU A 265 4.12 -3.08 -13.18
CA GLU A 265 4.84 -3.78 -12.12
C GLU A 265 4.11 -5.04 -11.66
N MET A 266 4.88 -6.07 -11.29
CA MET A 266 4.35 -7.27 -10.65
C MET A 266 3.79 -6.97 -9.24
N PRO A 267 2.83 -7.77 -8.74
CA PRO A 267 2.20 -8.91 -9.40
C PRO A 267 1.07 -8.53 -10.38
N TRP A 268 0.63 -7.27 -10.41
CA TRP A 268 -0.47 -6.83 -11.29
C TRP A 268 -0.16 -7.06 -12.78
N ALA A 269 1.09 -6.90 -13.21
CA ALA A 269 1.52 -7.08 -14.59
C ALA A 269 1.25 -8.48 -15.18
N GLY A 270 1.11 -9.51 -14.35
CA GLY A 270 0.84 -10.88 -14.79
C GLY A 270 -0.65 -11.23 -14.92
N TRP A 271 -1.56 -10.29 -14.65
CA TRP A 271 -2.98 -10.47 -14.91
C TRP A 271 -3.30 -10.40 -16.41
N GLN A 272 -4.36 -11.08 -16.82
CA GLN A 272 -4.96 -11.01 -18.15
C GLN A 272 -6.45 -11.26 -18.02
N GLY A 273 -7.27 -10.64 -18.87
CA GLY A 273 -8.73 -10.70 -18.75
C GLY A 273 -9.33 -12.11 -18.72
N SER A 274 -8.70 -13.11 -19.37
CA SER A 274 -9.14 -14.51 -19.28
C SER A 274 -9.05 -15.11 -17.87
N LEU A 275 -8.35 -14.47 -16.94
CA LEU A 275 -8.26 -14.90 -15.54
C LEU A 275 -9.38 -14.33 -14.67
N GLY A 276 -10.02 -13.23 -15.08
CA GLY A 276 -11.08 -12.56 -14.30
C GLY A 276 -10.64 -12.23 -12.87
N VAL A 277 -11.52 -12.55 -11.91
CA VAL A 277 -11.30 -12.42 -10.46
C VAL A 277 -11.37 -13.79 -9.78
N ASP A 278 -10.48 -14.02 -8.80
CA ASP A 278 -10.62 -15.18 -7.90
C ASP A 278 -11.66 -14.86 -6.82
N TRP A 279 -12.92 -15.13 -7.13
CA TRP A 279 -14.05 -14.86 -6.22
C TRP A 279 -13.98 -15.68 -4.92
N SER A 280 -13.28 -16.82 -4.91
CA SER A 280 -13.08 -17.60 -3.68
C SER A 280 -12.20 -16.82 -2.70
N LYS A 281 -11.05 -16.31 -3.18
CA LYS A 281 -10.16 -15.46 -2.37
C LYS A 281 -10.81 -14.12 -2.03
N ALA A 282 -11.57 -13.53 -2.95
CA ALA A 282 -12.31 -12.30 -2.68
C ALA A 282 -13.27 -12.49 -1.50
N ARG A 283 -14.09 -13.54 -1.51
CA ARG A 283 -15.00 -13.85 -0.40
C ARG A 283 -14.28 -14.24 0.89
N ALA A 284 -13.13 -14.89 0.80
CA ALA A 284 -12.34 -15.24 1.99
C ALA A 284 -11.82 -14.00 2.76
N ILE A 285 -11.48 -12.92 2.03
CA ILE A 285 -10.93 -11.69 2.63
C ILE A 285 -12.04 -10.69 2.96
N PHE A 286 -13.00 -10.52 2.04
CA PHE A 286 -13.97 -9.44 2.07
C PHE A 286 -15.41 -9.90 2.36
N GLY A 287 -15.66 -11.21 2.47
CA GLY A 287 -16.92 -11.78 2.95
C GLY A 287 -18.19 -11.09 2.41
N GLU A 288 -18.96 -10.52 3.34
CA GLU A 288 -20.30 -9.90 3.17
C GLU A 288 -20.35 -8.72 2.20
N TRP A 289 -19.22 -8.19 1.73
CA TRP A 289 -19.19 -7.05 0.80
C TRP A 289 -18.99 -7.47 -0.66
N VAL A 290 -18.87 -8.78 -0.91
CA VAL A 290 -18.58 -9.33 -2.24
C VAL A 290 -19.58 -10.44 -2.55
N GLU A 291 -20.69 -10.02 -3.16
CA GLU A 291 -21.71 -10.92 -3.74
C GLU A 291 -21.51 -11.09 -5.25
#